data_AF-A0A3N7FE20-F1
#
_entry.id   AF-A0A3N7FE20-F1
#
_cell.length_a   1.000
_cell.length_b   1.000
_cell.length_c   1.000
_cell.angle_alpha   90.00
_cell.angle_beta   90.00
_cell.angle_gamma   90.00
#
_symmetry.space_group_name_H-M   'P 1'
#
loop_
_entity.id
_entity.type
_entity.pdbx_description
1 polymer ?
#
loop_
_entity_poly.entity_id
_entity_poly.type
_entity_poly.pdbx_seq_one_letter_code
_entity_poly.pdbx_strand_id
1 'polypeptide(L)'
;MMKSRSTICSRFAVLFAMQLYGHMPAVLTVAGAYNNKHPDTQLSSCVDHAGLISAAPWIKVPYPFQWGRPTFDAGDVFAMMAACFVAIVESTGTIIEVSRYGSATPLPPSVLSRGIGWL
;
A
#
# COMPACT_ATOMS: atom_id res chain seq x y z
N MET A 1 -7.57 -6.14 -32.15
CA MET A 1 -7.65 -6.97 -30.93
C MET A 1 -6.46 -6.85 -29.95
N MET A 2 -5.31 -6.25 -30.31
CA MET A 2 -4.15 -6.11 -29.39
C MET A 2 -4.25 -4.93 -28.41
N LYS A 3 -5.07 -3.91 -28.70
CA LYS A 3 -5.16 -2.68 -27.90
C LYS A 3 -5.75 -2.89 -26.48
N SER A 4 -6.68 -3.84 -26.34
CA SER A 4 -7.30 -4.16 -25.05
C SER A 4 -6.35 -4.88 -24.07
N ARG A 5 -5.49 -5.78 -24.57
CA ARG A 5 -4.49 -6.50 -23.73
C ARG A 5 -3.43 -5.56 -23.15
N SER A 6 -2.99 -4.56 -23.90
CA SER A 6 -2.02 -3.56 -23.43
C SER A 6 -2.58 -2.70 -22.29
N THR A 7 -3.86 -2.31 -22.36
CA THR A 7 -4.52 -1.53 -21.30
C THR A 7 -4.67 -2.32 -20.00
N ILE A 8 -4.97 -3.62 -20.09
CA ILE A 8 -5.07 -4.50 -18.91
C ILE A 8 -3.71 -4.66 -18.23
N CYS A 9 -2.64 -4.95 -19.01
CA CYS A 9 -1.30 -5.07 -18.46
C CYS A 9 -0.81 -3.76 -17.83
N SER A 10 -1.14 -2.60 -18.40
CA SER A 10 -0.76 -1.29 -17.86
C SER A 10 -1.47 -0.97 -16.54
N ARG A 11 -2.75 -1.32 -16.38
CA ARG A 11 -3.51 -1.07 -15.14
C ARG A 11 -3.04 -1.93 -13.96
N PHE A 12 -2.56 -3.14 -14.23
CA PHE A 12 -2.13 -4.09 -13.20
C PHE A 12 -0.60 -4.29 -13.13
N ALA A 13 0.17 -3.45 -13.84
CA ALA A 13 1.62 -3.59 -13.95
C ALA A 13 2.32 -3.65 -12.59
N VAL A 14 1.88 -2.82 -11.64
CA VAL A 14 2.44 -2.77 -10.28
C VAL A 14 2.16 -4.05 -9.50
N LEU A 15 0.97 -4.64 -9.63
CA LEU A 15 0.64 -5.91 -8.97
C LEU A 15 1.48 -7.05 -9.54
N PHE A 16 1.65 -7.09 -10.86
CA PHE A 16 2.54 -8.08 -11.50
C PHE A 16 4.00 -7.89 -11.08
N ALA A 17 4.48 -6.64 -11.00
CA ALA A 17 5.84 -6.34 -10.55
C ALA A 17 6.07 -6.76 -9.08
N MET A 18 5.12 -6.45 -8.19
CA MET A 18 5.16 -6.84 -6.78
C MET A 18 5.20 -8.36 -6.63
N GLN A 19 4.38 -9.08 -7.40
CA GLN A 19 4.35 -10.54 -7.38
C GLN A 19 5.68 -11.12 -7.88
N LEU A 20 6.20 -10.66 -9.02
CA LEU A 20 7.48 -11.12 -9.56
C LEU A 20 8.62 -10.88 -8.57
N TYR A 21 8.67 -9.69 -7.95
CA TYR A 21 9.68 -9.37 -6.94
C TYR A 21 9.57 -10.27 -5.70
N GLY A 22 8.36 -10.48 -5.18
CA GLY A 22 8.12 -11.30 -3.99
C GLY A 22 8.46 -12.80 -4.16
N HIS A 23 8.44 -13.32 -5.40
CA HIS A 23 8.71 -14.75 -5.66
C HIS A 23 10.21 -15.05 -5.84
N MET A 24 11.01 -14.06 -6.23
CA MET A 24 12.46 -14.21 -6.40
C MET A 24 13.17 -14.80 -5.16
N PRO A 25 12.97 -14.29 -3.93
CA PRO A 25 13.63 -14.87 -2.76
C PRO A 25 13.23 -16.33 -2.49
N ALA A 26 11.99 -16.73 -2.78
CA ALA A 26 11.54 -18.11 -2.65
C ALA A 26 12.28 -19.04 -3.64
N VAL A 27 12.45 -18.60 -4.90
CA VAL A 27 13.19 -19.37 -5.91
C VAL A 27 14.67 -19.48 -5.55
N LEU A 28 15.29 -18.38 -5.11
CA LEU A 28 16.70 -18.39 -4.69
C LEU A 28 16.92 -19.22 -3.42
N THR A 29 15.91 -19.32 -2.54
CA THR A 29 15.93 -20.19 -1.35
C THR A 29 15.91 -21.67 -1.74
N VAL A 30 14.98 -22.09 -2.62
CA VAL A 30 14.90 -23.49 -3.09
C VAL A 30 16.13 -23.88 -3.93
N ALA A 31 16.72 -22.94 -4.67
CA ALA A 31 17.96 -23.16 -5.42
C ALA A 31 19.21 -23.33 -4.53
N GLY A 32 19.10 -23.20 -3.21
CA GLY A 32 20.20 -23.40 -2.27
C GLY A 32 21.30 -22.34 -2.33
N ALA A 33 21.05 -21.20 -3.00
CA ALA A 33 22.05 -20.15 -3.23
C ALA A 33 22.56 -19.49 -1.93
N TYR A 34 21.80 -19.61 -0.84
CA TYR A 34 22.10 -19.00 0.46
C TYR A 34 22.66 -19.98 1.51
N ASN A 35 22.78 -21.28 1.21
CA ASN A 35 23.18 -22.32 2.19
C ASN A 35 24.61 -22.18 2.74
N ASN A 36 25.50 -21.42 2.08
CA ASN A 36 26.89 -21.21 2.49
C ASN A 36 27.19 -19.75 2.90
N LYS A 37 26.17 -18.94 3.20
CA LYS A 37 26.32 -17.51 3.57
C LYS A 37 26.18 -17.30 5.08
N HIS A 38 26.65 -16.15 5.57
CA HIS A 38 26.59 -15.79 6.99
C HIS A 38 25.14 -15.86 7.52
N PRO A 39 24.90 -16.32 8.78
CA PRO A 39 23.56 -16.51 9.34
C PRO A 39 22.64 -15.28 9.26
N ASP A 40 23.18 -14.06 9.34
CA ASP A 40 22.40 -12.82 9.17
C ASP A 40 21.84 -12.66 7.75
N THR A 41 22.58 -13.12 6.73
CA THR A 41 22.12 -13.13 5.33
C THR A 41 21.08 -14.21 5.10
N GLN A 42 21.16 -15.32 5.82
CA GLN A 42 20.16 -16.39 5.76
C GLN A 42 18.83 -15.96 6.39
N LEU A 43 18.86 -15.25 7.52
CA LEU A 43 17.66 -14.74 8.20
C LEU A 43 16.93 -13.64 7.42
N SER A 44 17.66 -12.76 6.73
CA SER A 44 17.06 -11.65 5.99
C SER A 44 16.55 -12.01 4.58
N SER A 45 17.03 -13.11 3.97
CA SER A 45 16.75 -13.43 2.57
C SER A 45 16.07 -14.78 2.34
N CYS A 46 16.07 -15.68 3.33
CA CYS A 46 15.39 -16.98 3.24
C CYS A 46 13.93 -16.86 3.70
N VAL A 47 13.01 -17.38 2.88
CA VAL A 47 11.57 -17.37 3.17
C VAL A 47 11.22 -18.31 4.34
N ASP A 48 12.04 -19.35 4.58
CA ASP A 48 11.71 -20.46 5.48
C ASP A 48 12.26 -20.33 6.91
N HIS A 49 13.24 -19.45 7.16
CA HIS A 49 13.99 -19.45 8.42
C HIS A 49 13.41 -18.60 9.55
N ALA A 50 12.47 -17.70 9.26
CA ALA A 50 11.98 -16.78 10.28
C ALA A 50 10.86 -17.36 11.17
N GLY A 51 10.25 -18.49 10.82
CA GLY A 51 9.17 -19.12 11.59
C GLY A 51 7.93 -18.24 11.83
N LEU A 52 7.90 -17.04 11.23
CA LEU A 52 6.92 -15.98 11.48
C LEU A 52 5.48 -16.44 11.21
N ILE A 53 5.29 -17.26 10.18
CA ILE A 53 3.99 -17.79 9.78
C ILE A 53 3.47 -18.81 10.80
N SER A 54 4.36 -19.66 11.34
CA SER A 54 3.98 -20.66 12.37
C SER A 54 3.79 -20.03 13.76
N ALA A 55 4.47 -18.92 14.05
CA ALA A 55 4.37 -18.22 15.32
C ALA A 55 3.24 -17.17 15.34
N ALA A 56 2.66 -16.83 14.19
CA ALA A 56 1.60 -15.83 14.10
C ALA A 56 0.27 -16.38 14.65
N PRO A 57 -0.42 -15.65 15.54
CA PRO A 57 -1.76 -16.01 15.96
C PRO A 57 -2.75 -15.83 14.79
N TRP A 58 -3.67 -16.78 14.65
CA TRP A 58 -4.69 -16.76 13.58
C TRP A 58 -5.64 -15.56 13.66
N ILE A 59 -5.93 -15.07 14.87
CA ILE A 59 -6.76 -13.89 15.11
C ILE A 59 -6.00 -12.98 16.08
N LYS A 60 -5.69 -11.77 15.64
CA LYS A 60 -5.07 -10.73 16.47
C LYS A 60 -5.99 -9.52 16.52
N VAL A 61 -6.62 -9.30 17.67
CA VAL A 61 -7.35 -8.05 17.93
C VAL A 61 -6.31 -6.98 18.24
N PRO A 62 -6.22 -5.88 17.46
CA PRO A 62 -5.27 -4.81 17.73
C PRO A 62 -5.66 -4.11 19.02
N TYR A 63 -4.70 -3.99 19.94
CA TYR A 63 -4.93 -3.25 21.18
C TYR A 63 -4.86 -1.74 20.90
N PRO A 64 -5.76 -0.93 21.50
CA PRO A 64 -5.65 0.52 21.41
C PRO A 64 -4.28 0.94 21.99
N PHE A 65 -3.59 1.85 21.28
CA PHE A 65 -2.27 2.37 21.65
C PHE A 65 -1.10 1.37 21.62
N GLN A 66 -1.18 0.29 20.83
CA GLN A 66 -0.07 -0.67 20.71
C GLN A 66 1.26 -0.07 20.18
N TRP A 67 1.20 1.12 19.58
CA TRP A 67 2.36 1.88 19.08
C TRP A 67 2.70 3.11 19.92
N GLY A 68 2.13 3.24 21.12
CA GLY A 68 2.31 4.39 22.00
C GLY A 68 1.09 5.30 22.07
N ARG A 69 1.14 6.24 23.02
CA ARG A 69 0.14 7.29 23.19
C ARG A 69 0.36 8.39 22.15
N PRO A 70 -0.70 9.06 21.66
CA PRO A 70 -0.54 10.18 20.76
C PRO A 70 0.29 11.28 21.43
N THR A 71 1.41 11.63 20.82
CA THR A 71 2.26 12.77 21.21
C THR A 71 2.04 13.89 20.22
N PHE A 72 1.93 15.12 20.70
CA PHE A 72 1.75 16.30 19.85
C PHE A 72 3.02 17.12 19.87
N ASP A 73 3.82 16.99 18.81
CA ASP A 73 4.95 17.87 18.53
C ASP A 73 4.57 18.87 17.43
N ALA A 74 5.06 20.10 17.52
CA ALA A 74 4.72 21.15 16.56
C ALA A 74 5.23 20.83 15.14
N GLY A 75 6.38 20.16 15.01
CA GLY A 75 6.93 19.74 13.73
C GLY A 75 6.08 18.67 13.05
N ASP A 76 5.65 17.66 13.82
CA ASP A 76 4.78 16.59 13.32
C ASP A 76 3.40 17.10 12.94
N VAL A 77 2.84 18.04 13.69
CA VAL A 77 1.55 18.68 13.37
C VAL A 77 1.63 19.43 12.05
N PHE A 78 2.71 20.18 11.81
CA PHE A 78 2.89 20.89 10.55
C PHE A 78 3.04 19.93 9.35
N ALA A 79 3.82 18.86 9.52
CA ALA A 79 3.94 17.81 8.51
C ALA A 79 2.59 17.17 8.19
N MET A 80 1.79 16.90 9.23
CA MET A 80 0.48 16.28 9.05
C MET A 80 -0.54 17.25 8.43
N MET A 81 -0.49 18.54 8.74
CA MET A 81 -1.28 19.56 8.05
C MET A 81 -0.96 19.63 6.55
N ALA A 82 0.32 19.56 6.17
CA ALA A 82 0.72 19.53 4.76
C ALA A 82 0.20 18.27 4.05
N ALA A 83 0.27 17.11 4.71
CA ALA A 83 -0.29 15.86 4.19
C ALA A 83 -1.82 15.96 4.01
N CYS A 84 -2.55 16.52 4.97
CA CYS A 84 -3.99 16.76 4.85
C CYS A 84 -4.33 17.68 3.67
N PHE A 85 -3.53 18.73 3.44
CA PHE A 85 -3.73 19.62 2.30
C PHE A 85 -3.57 18.89 0.96
N VAL A 86 -2.51 18.08 0.81
CA VAL A 86 -2.29 17.24 -0.36
C VAL A 86 -3.48 16.28 -0.56
N ALA A 87 -3.94 15.63 0.51
CA ALA A 87 -5.07 14.70 0.45
C ALA A 87 -6.38 15.39 -0.02
N ILE A 88 -6.66 16.62 0.42
CA ILE A 88 -7.83 17.39 -0.03
C ILE A 88 -7.75 17.69 -1.54
N VAL A 89 -6.57 18.09 -2.02
CA VAL A 89 -6.33 18.38 -3.45
C VAL A 89 -6.49 17.11 -4.30
N GLU A 90 -5.86 16.00 -3.88
CA GLU A 90 -5.94 14.71 -4.57
C GLU A 90 -7.38 14.17 -4.59
N SER A 91 -8.10 14.25 -3.47
CA SER A 91 -9.49 13.81 -3.37
C SER A 91 -10.40 14.60 -4.31
N THR A 92 -10.23 15.94 -4.36
CA THR A 92 -11.01 16.80 -5.27
C THR A 92 -10.75 16.43 -6.74
N GLY A 93 -9.48 16.26 -7.12
CA GLY A 93 -9.10 15.87 -8.48
C GLY A 93 -9.68 14.51 -8.86
N THR A 94 -9.54 13.52 -7.98
CA THR A 94 -10.05 12.16 -8.19
C THR A 94 -11.56 12.15 -8.38
N ILE A 95 -12.31 12.91 -7.58
CA ILE A 95 -13.77 12.98 -7.68
C ILE A 95 -14.22 13.56 -9.04
N ILE A 96 -13.53 14.60 -9.53
CA ILE A 96 -13.83 15.21 -10.84
C ILE A 96 -13.46 14.27 -12.00
N GLU A 97 -12.32 13.58 -11.91
CA GLU A 97 -11.89 12.62 -12.93
C GLU A 97 -12.82 11.42 -13.00
N VAL A 98 -13.22 10.87 -11.85
CA VAL A 98 -14.16 9.75 -11.77
C VAL A 98 -15.54 10.15 -12.29
N SER A 99 -16.01 11.36 -11.99
CA SER A 99 -17.31 11.83 -12.51
C SER A 99 -17.28 11.93 -14.04
N ARG A 100 -16.17 12.43 -14.62
CA ARG A 100 -15.97 12.48 -16.08
C ARG A 100 -15.83 11.09 -16.70
N TYR A 101 -15.06 10.21 -16.07
CA TYR A 101 -14.89 8.82 -16.52
C TYR A 101 -16.21 8.05 -16.53
N GLY A 102 -17.05 8.26 -15.50
CA GLY A 102 -18.39 7.68 -15.39
C GLY A 102 -19.46 8.40 -16.21
N SER A 103 -19.12 9.44 -16.97
CA SER A 103 -20.08 10.31 -17.68
C SER A 103 -21.20 10.85 -16.77
N ALA A 104 -20.90 11.07 -15.49
CA ALA A 104 -21.81 11.63 -14.51
C ALA A 104 -21.91 13.15 -14.64
N THR A 105 -23.02 13.72 -14.16
CA THR A 105 -23.21 15.17 -14.14
C THR A 105 -22.22 15.87 -13.19
N PRO A 106 -21.89 17.15 -13.45
CA PRO A 106 -21.04 17.92 -12.55
C PRO A 106 -21.59 17.92 -11.11
N LEU A 107 -20.73 17.57 -10.15
CA LEU A 107 -21.12 17.42 -8.75
C LEU A 107 -21.39 18.80 -8.12
N PRO A 108 -22.53 18.97 -7.41
CA PRO A 108 -22.79 20.22 -6.71
C PRO A 108 -21.82 20.41 -5.53
N PRO A 109 -21.44 21.66 -5.19
CA PRO A 109 -20.43 21.94 -4.15
C PRO A 109 -20.73 21.33 -2.77
N SER A 110 -22.02 21.21 -2.41
CA SER A 110 -22.44 20.63 -1.14
C SER A 110 -22.18 19.11 -1.05
N VAL A 111 -22.24 18.39 -2.17
CA VAL A 111 -21.93 16.95 -2.23
C VAL A 111 -20.42 16.74 -2.25
N LEU A 112 -19.69 17.59 -2.97
CA LEU A 112 -18.22 17.54 -3.01
C LEU A 112 -17.61 17.79 -1.61
N SER A 113 -18.04 18.84 -0.91
CA SER A 113 -17.55 19.16 0.42
C SER A 113 -17.87 18.05 1.44
N ARG A 114 -19.04 17.42 1.34
CA ARG A 114 -19.38 16.24 2.14
C ARG A 114 -18.47 15.07 1.80
N GLY A 115 -18.26 14.77 0.52
CA GLY A 115 -17.38 13.68 0.09
C GLY A 115 -15.95 13.81 0.64
N ILE A 116 -15.39 15.03 0.61
CA ILE A 116 -14.05 15.31 1.14
C ILE A 116 -14.02 15.21 2.67
N GLY A 117 -15.06 15.65 3.38
CA GLY A 117 -15.09 15.65 4.85
C GLY A 117 -15.36 14.28 5.51
N TRP A 118 -15.82 13.29 4.76
CA TRP A 118 -16.07 11.91 5.24
C TRP A 118 -14.96 10.92 4.83
N LEU A 119 -13.97 11.37 4.04
CA LEU A 119 -12.74 10.63 3.72
C LEU A 119 -11.67 10.90 4.77
#